data_AF-A0A6L9JJY8-F1
#
_entry.id   AF-A0A6L9JJY8-F1
#
_cell.length_a   1.000
_cell.length_b   1.000
_cell.length_c   1.000
_cell.angle_alpha   90.00
_cell.angle_beta   90.00
_cell.angle_gamma   90.00
#
_symmetry.space_group_name_H-M   'P 1'
#
loop_
_entity.id
_entity.type
_entity.pdbx_description
1 polymer ?
#
loop_
_entity_poly.entity_id
_entity_poly.type
_entity_poly.pdbx_seq_one_letter_code
_entity_poly.pdbx_strand_id
1 'polypeptide(L)' 'MKIFITSEQKIKLERLHDTTRDGQVRDRIKAILLASEGWSSVMIAQALRLHQTTVDRHISDYLNQGKLKSDNG' A
#
# COMPACT_ATOMS: atom_id res chain seq x y z
N MET A 1 0.17 12.28 4.56
CA MET A 1 -1.12 11.75 5.01
C MET A 1 -0.81 10.58 5.92
N LYS A 2 -1.44 10.49 7.09
CA LYS A 2 -1.33 9.31 7.96
C LYS A 2 -2.66 8.58 7.90
N ILE A 3 -2.62 7.31 7.52
CA ILE A 3 -3.80 6.45 7.53
C ILE A 3 -3.80 5.59 8.79
N PHE A 4 -4.98 5.21 9.25
CA PHE A 4 -5.11 4.32 10.40
C PHE A 4 -5.56 2.95 9.91
N ILE A 5 -4.74 1.93 10.21
CA ILE A 5 -5.06 0.52 10.02
C ILE A 5 -4.91 -0.18 11.37
N THR A 6 -5.69 -1.22 11.61
CA THR A 6 -5.59 -1.98 12.86
C THR A 6 -4.32 -2.83 12.90
N SER A 7 -3.88 -3.23 14.09
CA SER A 7 -2.73 -4.13 14.24
C SER A 7 -2.94 -5.45 13.49
N GLU A 8 -4.17 -5.97 13.46
CA GLU A 8 -4.51 -7.18 12.70
C GLU A 8 -4.38 -6.97 11.18
N GLN A 9 -4.85 -5.82 10.67
CA GLN A 9 -4.68 -5.46 9.26
C GLN A 9 -3.19 -5.35 8.90
N LYS A 10 -2.38 -4.72 9.76
CA LYS A 10 -0.93 -4.62 9.57
C LYS A 10 -0.28 -5.99 9.45
N ILE A 11 -0.54 -6.89 10.42
CA ILE A 11 -0.01 -8.27 10.40
C ILE A 11 -0.46 -9.03 9.14
N LYS A 12 -1.73 -8.87 8.74
CA LYS A 12 -2.25 -9.53 7.52
C LYS A 12 -1.54 -9.03 6.26
N LEU A 13 -1.30 -7.73 6.16
CA LEU A 13 -0.58 -7.12 5.05
C LEU A 13 0.88 -7.58 4.98
N GLU A 14 1.58 -7.63 6.12
CA GLU A 14 2.96 -8.12 6.21
C GLU A 14 3.06 -9.58 5.75
N ARG A 15 2.16 -10.46 6.24
CA ARG A 15 2.11 -11.87 5.79
C ARG A 15 1.83 -12.00 4.30
N LEU A 16 0.95 -11.16 3.76
CA LEU A 16 0.64 -11.19 2.33
C LEU A 16 1.81 -10.69 1.47
N HIS A 17 2.55 -9.68 1.93
CA HIS A 17 3.74 -9.17 1.27
C HIS A 17 4.82 -10.26 1.14
N ASP A 18 5.02 -11.04 2.18
CA ASP A 18 6.03 -12.10 2.21
C ASP A 18 5.70 -13.26 1.26
N THR A 19 4.41 -13.54 1.08
CA THR A 19 3.93 -14.70 0.29
C THR A 19 3.67 -14.37 -1.17
N THR A 20 3.20 -13.17 -1.49
CA THR A 20 2.87 -12.79 -2.87
C THR A 20 4.12 -12.67 -3.74
N ARG A 21 4.01 -13.06 -5.01
CA ARG A 21 5.06 -12.86 -6.04
C ARG A 21 4.75 -11.70 -6.98
N ASP A 22 3.52 -11.19 -6.92
CA ASP A 22 3.07 -10.07 -7.72
C ASP A 22 3.70 -8.77 -7.21
N GLY A 23 4.58 -8.17 -8.02
CA GLY A 23 5.30 -6.94 -7.69
C GLY A 23 4.37 -5.76 -7.44
N GLN A 24 3.27 -5.65 -8.20
CA GLN A 24 2.30 -4.57 -8.02
C GLN A 24 1.59 -4.70 -6.66
N VAL A 25 1.21 -5.91 -6.28
CA VAL A 25 0.61 -6.18 -4.96
C VAL A 25 1.60 -5.83 -3.84
N ARG A 26 2.88 -6.18 -3.99
CA ARG A 26 3.91 -5.83 -2.99
C ARG A 26 4.04 -4.33 -2.81
N ASP A 27 4.12 -3.57 -3.89
CA ASP A 27 4.30 -2.12 -3.80
C ASP A 27 3.05 -1.42 -3.26
N ARG A 28 1.85 -1.93 -3.58
CA ARG A 28 0.61 -1.48 -2.94
C ARG A 28 0.62 -1.72 -1.43
N ILE A 29 1.04 -2.92 -0.98
CA ILE A 29 1.14 -3.22 0.45
C ILE A 29 2.15 -2.30 1.14
N LYS A 30 3.34 -2.11 0.57
CA LYS A 30 4.36 -1.20 1.13
C LYS A 30 3.83 0.22 1.27
N ALA A 31 3.11 0.73 0.25
CA ALA A 31 2.52 2.06 0.30
C ALA A 31 1.55 2.23 1.48
N ILE A 32 0.70 1.23 1.73
CA ILE A 32 -0.26 1.24 2.85
C ILE A 32 0.47 1.23 4.19
N LEU A 33 1.46 0.33 4.35
CA LEU A 33 2.23 0.20 5.59
C LEU A 33 3.00 1.48 5.91
N LEU A 34 3.74 2.04 4.96
CA LEU A 34 4.49 3.28 5.14
C LEU A 34 3.57 4.48 5.42
N ALA A 35 2.42 4.55 4.76
CA ALA A 35 1.42 5.59 5.04
C ALA A 35 0.85 5.47 6.47
N SER A 36 0.68 4.24 6.99
CA SER A 36 0.26 4.02 8.38
C SER A 36 1.33 4.44 9.40
N GLU A 37 2.60 4.34 9.00
CA GLU A 37 3.76 4.79 9.78
C GLU A 37 3.98 6.31 9.70
N GLY A 38 3.17 7.03 8.91
CA GLY A 38 3.18 8.47 8.81
C GLY A 38 4.07 9.03 7.69
N TRP A 39 4.56 8.19 6.79
CA TRP A 39 5.29 8.66 5.62
C TRP A 39 4.38 9.46 4.69
N SER A 40 4.91 10.53 4.09
CA SER A 40 4.17 11.29 3.08
C SER A 40 4.09 10.52 1.75
N SER A 41 3.05 10.74 0.95
CA SER A 41 2.93 10.13 -0.37
C SER A 41 4.15 10.40 -1.26
N VAL A 42 4.77 11.58 -1.13
CA VAL A 42 6.01 11.94 -1.84
C VAL A 42 7.19 11.06 -1.40
N MET A 43 7.38 10.86 -0.09
CA MET A 43 8.43 9.99 0.42
C MET A 43 8.24 8.53 -0.01
N ILE A 44 7.00 8.05 0.05
CA ILE A 44 6.65 6.70 -0.39
C ILE A 44 6.91 6.53 -1.89
N ALA A 45 6.46 7.50 -2.70
CA ALA A 45 6.68 7.52 -4.14
C ALA A 45 8.16 7.47 -4.49
N GLN A 46 8.98 8.24 -3.78
CA GLN A 46 10.43 8.23 -3.95
C GLN A 46 11.05 6.88 -3.55
N ALA A 47 10.63 6.31 -2.42
CA ALA A 47 11.14 5.02 -1.91
C ALA A 47 10.78 3.83 -2.81
N LEU A 48 9.56 3.84 -3.36
CA LEU A 48 9.05 2.77 -4.24
C LEU A 48 9.35 3.03 -5.73
N ARG A 49 9.92 4.20 -6.08
CA ARG A 49 10.17 4.65 -7.45
C ARG A 49 8.89 4.64 -8.32
N LEU A 50 7.79 5.10 -7.73
CA LEU A 50 6.49 5.25 -8.37
C LEU A 50 6.12 6.72 -8.50
N HIS A 51 5.18 7.03 -9.40
CA HIS A 51 4.58 8.35 -9.43
C HIS A 51 3.71 8.57 -8.19
N GLN A 52 3.71 9.79 -7.63
CA GLN A 52 2.95 10.11 -6.42
C GLN A 52 1.46 9.76 -6.54
N THR A 53 0.85 10.06 -7.69
CA THR A 53 -0.58 9.76 -7.93
C THR A 53 -0.88 8.25 -7.92
N THR A 54 0.10 7.40 -8.24
CA THR A 54 -0.04 5.94 -8.14
C THR A 54 -0.07 5.50 -6.68
N VAL A 55 0.78 6.08 -5.83
CA VAL A 55 0.78 5.86 -4.39
C VAL A 55 -0.54 6.30 -3.77
N ASP A 56 -1.00 7.51 -4.11
CA ASP A 56 -2.27 8.03 -3.62
C ASP A 56 -3.44 7.11 -4.00
N ARG A 57 -3.48 6.65 -5.27
CA ARG A 57 -4.48 5.69 -5.73
C ARG A 57 -4.42 4.37 -4.96
N HIS A 58 -3.23 3.82 -4.74
CA HIS A 58 -3.06 2.58 -3.99
C HIS A 58 -3.60 2.67 -2.56
N ILE A 59 -3.35 3.79 -1.89
CA ILE A 59 -3.86 4.06 -0.56
C ILE A 59 -5.39 4.21 -0.60
N SER A 60 -5.93 5.00 -1.54
CA SER A 60 -7.37 5.22 -1.68
C SER A 60 -8.14 3.93 -2.01
N ASP A 61 -7.64 3.10 -2.92
CA ASP A 61 -8.27 1.82 -3.29
C ASP A 61 -8.37 0.86 -2.09
N TYR A 62 -7.32 0.83 -1.26
CA TYR A 62 -7.32 0.02 -0.05
C TYR A 62 -8.29 0.57 1.01
N LEU A 63 -8.31 1.87 1.25
CA LEU A 63 -9.21 2.46 2.25
C LEU A 63 -10.68 2.35 1.86
N ASN A 64 -11.01 2.52 0.58
CA ASN A 64 -12.39 2.51 0.11
C ASN A 64 -12.93 1.09 -0.11
N GLN A 65 -12.10 0.15 -0.56
CA GLN A 65 -12.55 -1.15 -1.06
C GLN A 65 -11.77 -2.34 -0.50
N GLY A 66 -10.75 -2.11 0.34
CA GLY A 66 -9.85 -3.16 0.83
C GLY A 66 -9.01 -3.82 -0.27
N LYS A 67 -8.92 -3.21 -1.47
CA LYS A 67 -8.39 -3.85 -2.67
C LYS A 67 -6.87 -3.79 -2.75
N LEU A 68 -6.26 -4.97 -2.87
CA LEU A 68 -4.81 -5.14 -3.05
C LEU A 68 -4.41 -5.52 -4.47
N LYS A 69 -5.37 -5.81 -5.35
CA LYS A 69 -5.16 -6.09 -6.77
C LYS A 69 -6.00 -5.15 -7.61
N SER A 70 -5.52 -4.91 -8.83
CA SER A 70 -6.31 -4.28 -9.88
C SER A 70 -7.24 -5.35 -10.48
N ASP A 71 -8.48 -4.99 -10.83
CA ASP A 71 -9.42 -5.92 -11.51
C ASP A 71 -9.06 -6.17 -12.99
N ASN A 72 -8.09 -5.42 -13.52
CA ASN A 72 -7.62 -5.56 -14.89
C ASN A 72 -6.40 -6.47 -14.91
N GLY A 73 -6.62 -7.74 -15.26
CA GLY A 73 -5.59 -8.72 -15.63
C GLY A 73 -5.58 -8.90 -17.14
#